data_AF-C7H598-F1
#
_entry.id   AF-C7H598-F1
#
_cell.length_a   1.000
_cell.length_b   1.000
_cell.length_c   1.000
_cell.angle_alpha   90.00
_cell.angle_beta   90.00
_cell.angle_gamma   90.00
#
_symmetry.space_group_name_H-M   'P 1'
#
loop_
_entity.id
_entity.type
_entity.pdbx_description
1 polymer ?
#
loop_
_entity_poly.entity_id
_entity_poly.type
_entity_poly.pdbx_seq_one_letter_code
_entity_poly.pdbx_strand_id
1 'polypeptide(L)'
;MSNLFTERVLNMTAVTPQPEDYMGEDGLLYCGKCHTPKEAYFPEKQAALFGRDRHPAECDCQKAQRLEREAAEQRRKHLDTVEDLKRRGFTNPTMQEWTFANDNGKCLQM
;
A
#
# COMPACT_ATOMS: atom_id res chain seq x y z
N MET A 1 -12.28 -25.23 20.40
CA MET A 1 -12.52 -23.78 20.58
C MET A 1 -11.57 -23.01 19.69
N SER A 2 -12.00 -22.62 18.47
CA SER A 2 -11.32 -21.66 17.55
C SER A 2 -11.82 -21.71 16.09
N ASN A 3 -12.80 -22.56 15.74
CA ASN A 3 -13.28 -22.70 14.35
C ASN A 3 -13.87 -21.40 13.76
N LEU A 4 -14.58 -20.59 14.56
CA LEU A 4 -15.21 -19.37 14.06
C LEU A 4 -14.20 -18.24 13.74
N PHE A 5 -13.10 -18.14 14.51
CA PHE A 5 -12.09 -17.11 14.27
C PHE A 5 -11.22 -17.46 13.06
N THR A 6 -10.81 -18.73 12.95
CA THR A 6 -10.06 -19.23 11.80
C THR A 6 -10.89 -19.11 10.52
N GLU A 7 -12.16 -19.49 10.54
CA GLU A 7 -13.05 -19.36 9.38
C GLU A 7 -13.25 -17.91 8.93
N ARG A 8 -13.42 -16.96 9.86
CA ARG A 8 -13.55 -15.52 9.50
C ARG A 8 -12.28 -14.95 8.86
N VAL A 9 -11.11 -15.26 9.42
CA VAL A 9 -9.83 -14.80 8.88
C VAL A 9 -9.59 -15.39 7.49
N LEU A 10 -9.93 -16.67 7.30
CA LEU A 10 -9.83 -17.35 6.01
C LEU A 10 -10.84 -16.82 4.97
N ASN A 11 -12.03 -16.38 5.38
CA ASN A 11 -13.02 -15.80 4.46
C ASN A 11 -12.70 -14.34 4.10
N MET A 12 -12.12 -13.55 5.01
CA MET A 12 -11.66 -12.19 4.70
C MET A 12 -10.48 -12.16 3.72
N THR A 13 -9.77 -13.29 3.60
CA THR A 13 -8.57 -13.38 2.78
C THR A 13 -8.85 -13.99 1.41
N ALA A 14 -9.93 -14.76 1.20
CA ALA A 14 -10.21 -15.42 -0.08
C ALA A 14 -10.04 -14.49 -1.32
N VAL A 15 -9.21 -14.92 -2.27
CA VAL A 15 -9.00 -14.19 -3.52
C VAL A 15 -10.28 -14.24 -4.33
N THR A 16 -10.77 -13.07 -4.75
CA THR A 16 -11.89 -13.00 -5.69
C THR A 16 -11.32 -13.08 -7.12
N PRO A 17 -11.63 -14.14 -7.88
CA PRO A 17 -11.15 -14.26 -9.25
C PRO A 17 -11.80 -13.17 -10.12
N GLN A 18 -10.96 -12.48 -10.89
CA GLN A 18 -11.38 -11.52 -11.91
C GLN A 18 -11.55 -12.25 -13.26
N PRO A 19 -12.37 -11.74 -14.19
CA PRO A 19 -12.60 -12.40 -15.47
C PRO A 19 -11.34 -12.53 -16.33
N GLU A 20 -10.36 -11.65 -16.14
CA GLU A 20 -9.03 -11.75 -16.77
C GLU A 20 -8.10 -12.80 -16.13
N ASP A 21 -8.40 -13.31 -14.94
CA ASP A 21 -7.52 -14.24 -14.24
C ASP A 21 -7.59 -15.65 -14.82
N TYR A 22 -6.50 -16.40 -14.70
CA TYR A 22 -6.40 -17.77 -15.18
C TYR A 22 -5.74 -18.68 -14.15
N MET A 23 -6.04 -19.97 -14.21
CA MET A 23 -5.38 -20.99 -13.38
C MET A 23 -4.06 -21.41 -14.02
N GLY A 24 -2.97 -21.36 -13.27
CA GLY A 24 -1.66 -21.85 -13.70
C GLY A 24 -1.56 -23.37 -13.70
N GLU A 25 -0.52 -23.91 -14.34
CA GLU A 25 -0.22 -25.35 -14.34
C GLU A 25 0.12 -25.88 -12.94
N ASP A 26 0.59 -25.00 -12.07
CA ASP A 26 0.87 -25.24 -10.67
C ASP A 26 -0.40 -25.29 -9.80
N GLY A 27 -1.58 -24.96 -10.34
CA GLY A 27 -2.84 -24.94 -9.61
C GLY A 27 -3.09 -23.66 -8.80
N LEU A 28 -2.26 -22.62 -8.97
CA LEU A 28 -2.46 -21.30 -8.38
C LEU A 28 -3.25 -20.38 -9.32
N LEU A 29 -4.00 -19.43 -8.75
CA LEU A 29 -4.63 -18.38 -9.54
C LEU A 29 -3.62 -17.30 -9.95
N TYR A 30 -3.59 -16.94 -11.23
CA TYR A 30 -2.71 -15.92 -11.80
C TYR A 30 -3.49 -14.70 -12.26
N CYS A 31 -2.85 -13.53 -12.12
CA CYS A 31 -3.41 -12.29 -12.65
C CYS A 31 -3.29 -12.23 -14.18
N GLY A 32 -4.40 -11.96 -14.87
CA GLY A 32 -4.40 -11.78 -16.33
C GLY A 32 -3.60 -10.59 -16.87
N LYS A 33 -3.26 -9.62 -16.02
CA LYS A 33 -2.58 -8.37 -16.42
C LYS A 33 -1.07 -8.43 -16.23
N CYS A 34 -0.62 -8.86 -15.04
CA CYS A 34 0.80 -8.90 -14.70
C CYS A 34 1.40 -10.30 -14.73
N HIS A 35 0.59 -11.35 -14.93
CA HIS A 35 1.02 -12.76 -14.92
C HIS A 35 1.73 -13.19 -13.63
N THR A 36 1.52 -12.46 -12.54
CA THR A 36 2.00 -12.78 -11.20
C THR A 36 0.94 -13.61 -10.48
N PRO A 37 1.33 -14.62 -9.69
CA PRO A 37 0.37 -15.40 -8.91
C PRO A 37 -0.34 -14.52 -7.87
N LYS A 38 -1.66 -14.69 -7.77
CA LYS A 38 -2.54 -14.10 -6.75
C LYS A 38 -2.69 -15.00 -5.53
N GLU A 39 -2.16 -16.22 -5.60
CA GLU A 39 -2.16 -17.19 -4.51
C GLU A 39 -0.74 -17.73 -4.30
N ALA A 40 -0.46 -18.23 -3.11
CA ALA A 40 0.78 -18.89 -2.76
C ALA A 40 0.50 -20.06 -1.82
N TYR A 41 1.37 -21.08 -1.85
CA TYR A 41 1.27 -22.21 -0.96
C TYR A 41 1.75 -21.86 0.45
N PHE A 42 1.03 -22.34 1.46
CA PHE A 42 1.52 -22.34 2.83
C PHE A 42 2.69 -23.32 2.98
N PRO A 43 3.67 -23.01 3.84
CA PRO A 43 4.63 -24.01 4.32
C PRO A 43 3.89 -25.19 4.99
N GLU A 44 4.39 -26.43 4.85
CA GLU A 44 3.72 -27.66 5.29
C GLU A 44 3.18 -27.62 6.73
N LYS A 45 3.96 -27.06 7.66
CA LYS A 45 3.57 -26.93 9.08
C LYS A 45 2.36 -26.00 9.28
N GLN A 46 2.19 -25.01 8.40
CA GLN A 46 1.13 -24.01 8.48
C GLN A 46 -0.12 -24.48 7.74
N ALA A 47 0.04 -25.20 6.63
CA ALA A 47 -1.09 -25.82 5.91
C ALA A 47 -1.90 -26.75 6.83
N ALA A 48 -1.20 -27.53 7.68
CA ALA A 48 -1.84 -28.40 8.68
C ALA A 48 -2.61 -27.65 9.77
N LEU A 49 -2.23 -26.41 10.09
CA LEU A 49 -2.91 -25.58 11.10
C LEU A 49 -4.18 -24.92 10.55
N PHE A 50 -4.17 -24.51 9.29
CA PHE A 50 -5.29 -23.79 8.66
C PHE A 50 -6.24 -24.68 7.87
N GLY A 51 -5.90 -25.96 7.65
CA GLY A 51 -6.72 -26.88 6.86
C GLY A 51 -6.88 -26.47 5.39
N ARG A 52 -6.02 -25.57 4.91
CA ARG A 52 -5.93 -25.11 3.52
C ARG A 52 -4.46 -25.05 3.13
N ASP A 53 -4.20 -25.40 1.88
CA ASP A 53 -2.87 -25.43 1.28
C ASP A 53 -2.44 -24.06 0.73
N ARG A 54 -3.39 -23.21 0.36
CA ARG A 54 -3.16 -21.94 -0.34
C ARG A 54 -3.62 -20.73 0.47
N HIS A 55 -2.92 -19.62 0.29
CA HIS A 55 -3.29 -18.31 0.78
C HIS A 55 -3.17 -17.24 -0.31
N PRO A 56 -3.84 -16.10 -0.14
CA PRO A 56 -3.73 -14.97 -1.07
C PRO A 56 -2.33 -14.37 -1.04
N ALA A 57 -1.88 -13.94 -2.21
CA ALA A 57 -0.68 -13.15 -2.41
C ALA A 57 -1.03 -11.89 -3.20
N GLU A 58 -0.37 -10.77 -2.87
CA GLU A 58 -0.52 -9.54 -3.66
C GLU A 58 0.14 -9.74 -5.03
N CYS A 59 -0.64 -9.58 -6.10
CA CYS A 59 -0.05 -9.49 -7.44
C CYS A 59 0.67 -8.15 -7.63
N ASP A 60 1.52 -8.05 -8.65
CA ASP A 60 2.32 -6.83 -8.87
C ASP A 60 1.46 -5.58 -9.14
N CYS A 61 0.30 -5.72 -9.78
CA CYS A 61 -0.65 -4.61 -9.95
C CYS A 61 -1.14 -4.07 -8.60
N GLN A 62 -1.50 -4.96 -7.67
CA GLN A 62 -2.01 -4.61 -6.36
C GLN A 62 -0.89 -4.01 -5.48
N LYS A 63 0.31 -4.59 -5.56
CA LYS A 63 1.51 -4.08 -4.91
C LYS A 63 1.86 -2.67 -5.41
N ALA A 64 1.83 -2.44 -6.72
CA ALA A 64 2.08 -1.12 -7.30
C ALA A 64 1.06 -0.08 -6.79
N GLN A 65 -0.22 -0.42 -6.77
CA GLN A 65 -1.26 0.46 -6.24
C GLN A 65 -1.05 0.78 -4.75
N ARG A 66 -0.68 -0.22 -3.94
CA ARG A 66 -0.37 -0.02 -2.53
C ARG A 66 0.81 0.93 -2.35
N LEU A 67 1.90 0.71 -3.09
CA LEU A 67 3.10 1.56 -3.04
C LEU A 67 2.80 3.00 -3.48
N GLU A 68 1.97 3.21 -4.50
CA GLU A 68 1.55 4.54 -4.94
C GLU A 68 0.77 5.28 -3.84
N ARG A 69 -0.17 4.59 -3.17
CA ARG A 69 -0.92 5.15 -2.05
C ARG A 69 -0.02 5.50 -0.86
N GLU A 70 0.89 4.58 -0.52
CA GLU A 70 1.89 4.80 0.54
C GLU A 70 2.78 6.01 0.20
N ALA A 71 3.27 6.14 -1.03
CA ALA A 71 4.08 7.26 -1.47
C ALA A 71 3.31 8.59 -1.43
N ALA A 72 2.04 8.60 -1.85
CA ALA A 72 1.18 9.78 -1.76
C ALA A 72 0.93 10.19 -0.31
N GLU A 73 0.73 9.23 0.60
CA GLU A 73 0.59 9.49 2.03
C GLU A 73 1.88 10.03 2.65
N GLN A 74 3.04 9.44 2.33
CA GLN A 74 4.33 9.94 2.80
C GLN A 74 4.59 11.36 2.32
N ARG A 75 4.25 11.66 1.06
CA ARG A 75 4.35 13.03 0.53
C ARG A 75 3.44 14.00 1.28
N ARG A 76 2.20 13.61 1.57
CA ARG A 76 1.27 14.43 2.36
C ARG A 76 1.85 14.70 3.75
N LYS A 77 2.27 13.66 4.47
CA LYS A 77 2.89 13.79 5.81
C LYS A 77 4.10 14.71 5.80
N HIS A 78 4.93 14.62 4.76
CA HIS A 78 6.08 15.50 4.60
C HIS A 78 5.65 16.97 4.46
N LEU A 79 4.67 17.26 3.60
CA LEU A 79 4.15 18.62 3.43
C LEU A 79 3.52 19.16 4.72
N ASP A 80 2.71 18.35 5.41
CA ASP A 80 2.11 18.71 6.69
C ASP A 80 3.19 19.04 7.74
N THR A 81 4.28 18.26 7.76
CA THR A 81 5.42 18.50 8.65
C THR A 81 6.16 19.79 8.30
N VAL A 82 6.37 20.06 7.00
CA VAL A 82 7.00 21.30 6.54
C VAL A 82 6.14 22.51 6.93
N GLU A 83 4.83 22.43 6.75
CA GLU A 83 3.90 23.50 7.14
C GLU A 83 3.91 23.72 8.66
N ASP A 84 3.93 22.65 9.46
CA ASP A 84 4.04 22.74 10.92
C ASP A 84 5.31 23.46 11.38
N LEU A 85 6.45 23.07 10.80
CA LEU A 85 7.74 23.69 11.08
C LEU A 85 7.75 25.17 10.67
N LYS A 86 7.18 25.51 9.51
CA LYS A 86 7.04 26.90 9.07
C LYS A 86 6.19 27.72 10.04
N ARG A 87 5.05 27.17 10.48
CA ARG A 87 4.15 27.83 11.43
C ARG A 87 4.81 28.10 12.77
N ARG A 88 5.66 27.18 13.24
CA ARG A 88 6.39 27.33 14.52
C ARG A 88 7.62 28.22 14.41
N GLY A 89 8.32 28.19 13.27
CA GLY A 89 9.59 28.88 13.08
C GLY A 89 9.45 30.34 12.63
N PHE A 90 8.40 30.69 11.89
CA PHE A 90 8.21 32.04 11.37
C PHE A 90 7.20 32.83 12.20
N THR A 91 7.63 33.98 12.72
CA THR A 91 6.76 34.91 13.46
C THR A 91 5.85 35.72 12.54
N ASN A 92 6.32 36.07 11.33
CA ASN A 92 5.51 36.78 10.34
C ASN A 92 4.78 35.78 9.41
N PRO A 93 3.43 35.80 9.34
CA PRO A 93 2.66 34.92 8.47
C PRO A 93 3.07 34.99 7.00
N THR A 94 3.51 36.15 6.50
CA THR A 94 3.90 36.32 5.08
C THR A 94 5.17 35.53 4.71
N MET A 95 5.96 35.10 5.69
CA MET A 95 7.16 34.28 5.48
C MET A 95 6.82 32.79 5.31
N GLN A 96 5.62 32.36 5.67
CA GLN A 96 5.18 30.96 5.50
C GLN A 96 5.00 30.62 4.01
N GLU A 97 4.61 31.61 3.19
CA GLU A 97 4.42 31.50 1.74
C GLU A 97 5.72 31.57 0.93
N TRP A 98 6.88 31.74 1.59
CA TRP A 98 8.17 31.72 0.92
C TRP A 98 8.46 30.32 0.38
N THR A 99 8.50 30.24 -0.94
CA THR A 99 8.83 29.05 -1.74
C THR A 99 9.66 29.49 -2.94
N PHE A 100 10.47 28.60 -3.50
CA PHE A 100 11.24 28.92 -4.73
C PHE A 100 10.36 29.37 -5.89
N ALA A 101 9.13 28.87 -5.99
CA ALA A 101 8.17 29.30 -7.01
C ALA A 101 7.65 30.72 -6.77
N ASN A 102 7.56 31.15 -5.51
CA ASN A 102 7.08 32.48 -5.10
C ASN A 102 8.20 33.50 -4.95
N ASP A 103 9.46 33.13 -5.18
CA ASP A 103 10.57 34.05 -5.06
C ASP A 103 10.58 35.02 -6.25
N ASN A 104 10.41 36.30 -5.94
CA ASN A 104 10.46 37.39 -6.92
C ASN A 104 11.80 38.13 -6.92
N GLY A 105 12.80 37.64 -6.18
CA GLY A 105 14.15 38.21 -6.08
C GLY A 105 14.22 39.56 -5.35
N LYS A 106 13.11 40.04 -4.78
CA LYS A 106 13.02 41.34 -4.10
C LYS A 106 13.01 41.23 -2.57
N CYS A 107 12.91 40.02 -2.02
CA CYS A 107 13.06 39.82 -0.58
C CYS A 107 14.53 40.01 -0.18
N LEU A 108 14.82 41.01 0.64
CA LEU A 108 16.11 41.15 1.30
C LEU A 108 16.33 39.92 2.21
N GLN A 109 17.34 39.11 1.89
CA GLN A 109 17.84 38.09 2.81
C GLN A 109 18.50 38.82 3.99
N MET A 110 17.89 38.71 5.17
CA MET A 110 18.51 39.11 6.43
C MET A 110 19.40 37.98 6.96
#